data_AF-A0AAD5A5R4-F1
#
_entry.id   AF-A0AAD5A5R4-F1
#
_cell.length_a   1.000
_cell.length_b   1.000
_cell.length_c   1.000
_cell.angle_alpha   90.00
_cell.angle_beta   90.00
_cell.angle_gamma   90.00
#
_symmetry.space_group_name_H-M   'P 1'
#
loop_
_entity.id
_entity.type
_entity.pdbx_description
1 polymer ?
#
loop_
_entity_poly.entity_id
_entity_poly.type
_entity_poly.pdbx_seq_one_letter_code
_entity_poly.pdbx_strand_id
1 'polypeptide(L)'
;AEKGRAELQRLREFAGQTRYGACWSRALEKVHANCRDFSDDTQSMIALAFTHCHLRRSGRSFPECSEGSDVKTCTRDMDPVAFNTYTEFFTHAHSICHYLQSEQWQLRSENTIHRLTESSAGVAEQLASTQRMAEDLVEAQSAALKSQETILRNG
;
A
#
# COMPACT_ATOMS: atom_id res chain seq x y z
N ALA A 1 16.09 25.60 20.54
CA ALA A 1 14.79 24.96 20.21
C ALA A 1 14.48 25.02 18.71
N GLU A 2 14.54 26.20 18.06
CA GLU A 2 14.22 26.32 16.61
C GLU A 2 15.13 25.53 15.68
N LYS A 3 16.46 25.56 15.87
CA LYS A 3 17.39 24.75 15.08
C LYS A 3 17.05 23.25 15.10
N GLY A 4 16.64 22.73 16.26
CA GLY A 4 16.23 21.32 16.40
C GLY A 4 14.90 21.00 15.70
N ARG A 5 13.97 21.96 15.64
CA ARG A 5 12.73 21.81 14.87
C ARG A 5 12.99 21.83 13.37
N ALA A 6 13.86 22.71 12.91
CA ALA A 6 14.27 22.78 11.50
C ALA A 6 15.00 21.49 11.05
N GLU A 7 15.88 20.94 11.89
CA GLU A 7 16.57 19.68 11.63
C GLU A 7 15.58 18.50 11.57
N LEU A 8 14.64 18.44 12.52
CA LEU A 8 13.59 17.41 12.56
C LEU A 8 12.63 17.50 11.36
N GLN A 9 12.31 18.71 10.91
CA GLN A 9 11.50 18.95 9.72
C GLN A 9 12.20 18.42 8.47
N ARG A 10 13.49 18.73 8.30
CA ARG A 10 14.29 18.19 7.19
C ARG A 10 14.38 16.67 7.20
N LEU A 11 14.55 16.07 8.38
CA LEU A 11 14.57 14.61 8.51
C LEU A 11 13.22 13.98 8.15
N ARG A 12 12.10 14.63 8.49
CA ARG A 12 10.75 14.18 8.13
C ARG A 12 10.46 14.36 6.65
N GLU A 13 10.88 15.48 6.06
CA GLU A 13 10.80 15.72 4.62
C GLU A 13 11.65 14.73 3.84
N PHE A 14 12.85 14.41 4.34
CA PHE A 14 13.72 13.38 3.76
C PHE A 14 13.17 11.96 3.93
N ALA A 15 12.57 11.65 5.08
CA ALA A 15 11.87 10.38 5.30
C ALA A 15 10.56 10.27 4.47
N GLY A 16 9.95 11.41 4.14
CA GLY A 16 8.77 11.52 3.28
C GLY A 16 9.09 11.61 1.79
N GLN A 17 10.37 11.78 1.41
CA GLN A 17 10.78 11.59 0.03
C GLN A 17 10.52 10.13 -0.32
N THR A 18 9.69 9.91 -1.33
CA THR A 18 9.54 8.62 -1.98
C THR A 18 10.94 8.01 -2.19
N ARG A 19 11.06 6.67 -2.05
CA ARG A 19 12.27 5.90 -2.37
C ARG A 19 12.93 6.31 -3.71
N TYR A 20 12.14 6.95 -4.57
CA TYR A 20 12.50 7.48 -5.87
C TYR A 20 12.28 9.00 -5.92
N GLY A 21 13.21 9.73 -6.55
CA GLY A 21 13.04 11.18 -6.77
C GLY A 21 11.77 11.54 -7.56
N ALA A 22 11.39 12.83 -7.56
CA ALA A 22 10.10 13.30 -8.06
C ALA A 22 9.75 12.86 -9.50
N CYS A 23 10.73 12.80 -10.42
CA CYS A 23 10.50 12.31 -11.78
C CYS A 23 10.03 10.85 -11.79
N TRP A 24 10.77 9.99 -11.11
CA TRP A 24 10.46 8.56 -11.04
C TRP A 24 9.15 8.30 -10.29
N SER A 25 8.84 9.09 -9.26
CA SER A 25 7.55 8.99 -8.57
C SER A 25 6.38 9.24 -9.54
N ARG A 26 6.45 10.30 -10.36
CA ARG A 26 5.43 10.55 -11.41
C ARG A 26 5.40 9.48 -12.49
N ALA A 27 6.54 8.92 -12.87
CA ALA A 27 6.57 7.82 -13.84
C ALA A 27 5.91 6.55 -13.26
N LEU A 28 6.12 6.26 -11.97
CA LEU A 28 5.50 5.13 -11.27
C LEU A 28 3.98 5.29 -11.10
N GLU A 29 3.47 6.52 -10.97
CA GLU A 29 2.02 6.79 -10.96
C GLU A 29 1.33 6.33 -12.26
N LYS A 30 2.02 6.39 -13.40
CA LYS A 30 1.49 5.90 -14.69
C LYS A 30 1.37 4.38 -14.74
N VAL A 31 2.13 3.67 -13.90
CA VAL A 31 2.08 2.19 -13.79
C VAL A 31 0.88 1.73 -12.96
N HIS A 32 0.22 2.63 -12.23
CA HIS A 32 -0.84 2.29 -11.27
C HIS A 32 -2.15 1.80 -11.86
N ALA A 33 -2.27 1.78 -13.19
CA ALA A 33 -3.38 1.10 -13.85
C ALA A 33 -3.36 -0.40 -13.55
N ASN A 34 -4.49 -1.06 -13.75
CA ASN A 34 -4.55 -2.51 -13.75
C ASN A 34 -3.59 -3.05 -14.83
N CYS A 35 -2.54 -3.79 -14.47
CA CYS A 35 -1.53 -4.30 -15.41
C CYS A 35 -2.13 -5.12 -16.56
N ARG A 36 -3.36 -5.64 -16.39
CA ARG A 36 -4.08 -6.38 -17.44
C ARG A 36 -4.56 -5.49 -18.58
N ASP A 37 -4.68 -4.19 -18.34
CA ASP A 37 -5.22 -3.20 -19.28
C ASP A 37 -4.10 -2.45 -20.02
N PHE A 38 -2.84 -2.90 -19.90
CA PHE A 38 -1.72 -2.33 -20.64
C PHE A 38 -1.89 -2.65 -22.12
N SER A 39 -2.29 -1.63 -22.90
CA SER A 39 -2.10 -1.62 -24.34
C SER A 39 -0.64 -1.35 -24.71
N ASP A 40 -0.25 -1.68 -25.94
CA ASP A 40 1.07 -1.34 -26.49
C ASP A 40 1.39 0.17 -26.34
N ASP A 41 0.39 1.04 -26.51
CA ASP A 41 0.51 2.48 -26.30
C ASP A 41 0.77 2.83 -24.83
N THR A 42 0.03 2.22 -23.90
CA THR A 42 0.22 2.44 -22.45
C THR A 42 1.61 1.98 -22.02
N GLN A 43 2.02 0.80 -22.48
CA GLN A 43 3.35 0.24 -22.24
C GLN A 43 4.45 1.18 -22.77
N SER A 44 4.27 1.71 -23.98
CA SER A 44 5.18 2.67 -24.60
C SER A 44 5.27 3.97 -23.81
N MET A 45 4.14 4.53 -23.37
CA MET A 45 4.12 5.78 -22.60
C MET A 45 4.77 5.63 -21.22
N ILE A 46 4.59 4.48 -20.56
CA ILE A 46 5.29 4.15 -19.32
C ILE A 46 6.80 4.06 -19.55
N ALA A 47 7.22 3.36 -20.61
CA ALA A 47 8.62 3.22 -20.96
C ALA A 47 9.28 4.56 -21.30
N LEU A 48 8.59 5.44 -22.02
CA LEU A 48 9.05 6.81 -22.33
C LEU A 48 9.22 7.64 -21.05
N ALA A 49 8.30 7.55 -20.09
CA ALA A 49 8.42 8.25 -18.82
C ALA A 49 9.64 7.76 -18.01
N PHE A 50 9.88 6.46 -17.94
CA PHE A 50 11.06 5.91 -17.29
C PHE A 50 12.36 6.29 -18.00
N THR A 51 12.36 6.28 -19.33
CA THR A 51 13.49 6.70 -20.17
C THR A 51 13.87 8.15 -19.90
N HIS A 52 12.87 9.04 -19.88
CA HIS A 52 13.07 10.45 -19.52
C HIS A 52 13.74 10.59 -18.15
N CYS A 53 13.20 9.93 -17.12
CA CYS A 53 13.74 10.03 -15.77
C CYS A 53 15.14 9.41 -15.63
N HIS A 54 15.41 8.31 -16.34
CA HIS A 54 16.72 7.64 -16.31
C HIS A 54 17.79 8.50 -16.98
N LEU A 55 17.54 8.96 -18.22
CA LEU A 55 18.53 9.74 -18.97
C LEU A 55 18.82 11.08 -18.31
N ARG A 56 17.78 11.77 -17.80
CA ARG A 56 17.94 13.03 -17.07
C ARG A 56 18.81 12.86 -15.82
N ARG A 57 18.62 11.77 -15.07
CA ARG A 57 19.45 11.45 -13.90
C ARG A 57 20.90 11.15 -14.28
N SER A 58 21.12 10.58 -15.46
CA SER A 58 22.45 10.29 -16.03
C SER A 58 23.09 11.52 -16.72
N GLY A 59 22.51 12.71 -16.60
CA GLY A 59 23.04 13.94 -17.20
C GLY A 59 22.80 14.06 -18.70
N ARG A 60 21.95 13.19 -19.28
CA ARG A 60 21.57 13.21 -20.69
C ARG A 60 20.23 13.90 -20.87
N SER A 61 20.12 14.76 -21.88
CA SER A 61 18.86 15.39 -22.24
C SER A 61 17.98 14.41 -23.01
N PHE A 62 16.73 14.25 -22.59
CA PHE A 62 15.70 13.54 -23.34
C PHE A 62 14.36 14.20 -22.99
N PRO A 63 13.51 14.57 -23.97
CA PRO A 63 12.26 15.26 -23.68
C PRO A 63 11.24 14.36 -22.96
N GLU A 64 10.31 14.95 -22.22
CA GLU A 64 9.11 14.23 -21.78
C GLU A 64 8.19 14.01 -23.01
N CYS A 65 7.54 12.84 -23.08
CA CYS A 65 6.51 12.59 -24.08
C CYS A 65 5.14 12.90 -23.47
N SER A 66 4.41 13.87 -24.03
CA SER A 66 3.11 14.30 -23.51
C SER A 66 2.06 13.19 -23.60
N GLU A 67 1.14 13.14 -22.63
CA GLU A 67 0.01 12.21 -22.68
C GLU A 67 -0.84 12.41 -23.95
N GLY A 68 -1.26 11.31 -24.58
CA GLY A 68 -2.01 11.33 -25.83
C GLY A 68 -1.18 11.61 -27.09
N SER A 69 0.13 11.81 -26.97
CA SER A 69 1.01 11.90 -28.14
C SER A 69 1.11 10.56 -28.87
N ASP A 70 1.24 10.59 -30.19
CA ASP A 70 1.65 9.42 -30.95
C ASP A 70 3.06 8.99 -30.51
N VAL A 71 3.20 7.75 -30.06
CA VAL A 71 4.47 7.13 -29.63
C VAL A 71 5.56 7.30 -30.69
N LYS A 72 5.20 7.23 -31.99
CA LYS A 72 6.13 7.43 -33.10
C LYS A 72 6.78 8.81 -33.05
N THR A 73 6.04 9.85 -32.66
CA THR A 73 6.56 11.22 -32.55
C THR A 73 7.62 11.33 -31.47
N CYS A 74 7.50 10.55 -30.38
CA CYS A 74 8.45 10.55 -29.28
C CYS A 74 9.66 9.62 -29.50
N THR A 75 9.58 8.68 -30.45
CA THR A 75 10.60 7.64 -30.67
C THR A 75 11.41 7.82 -31.95
N ARG A 76 10.87 8.48 -32.99
CA ARG A 76 11.50 8.55 -34.33
C ARG A 76 12.91 9.15 -34.37
N ASP A 77 13.21 10.09 -33.47
CA ASP A 77 14.45 10.87 -33.48
C ASP A 77 15.35 10.50 -32.27
N MET A 78 15.08 9.36 -31.61
CA MET A 78 15.91 8.86 -30.52
C MET A 78 17.31 8.50 -31.02
N ASP A 79 18.33 8.95 -30.31
CA ASP A 79 19.67 8.40 -30.48
C ASP A 79 19.72 6.93 -30.00
N PRO A 80 20.76 6.15 -30.36
CA PRO A 80 20.83 4.73 -29.97
C PRO A 80 20.81 4.49 -28.46
N VAL A 81 21.29 5.44 -27.64
CA VAL A 81 21.27 5.32 -26.17
C VAL A 81 19.84 5.48 -25.66
N ALA A 82 19.12 6.49 -26.16
CA ALA A 82 17.73 6.73 -25.80
C ALA A 82 16.83 5.61 -26.28
N PHE A 83 17.01 5.14 -27.52
CA PHE A 83 16.23 4.04 -28.07
C PHE A 83 16.43 2.74 -27.29
N ASN A 84 17.68 2.37 -26.99
CA ASN A 84 17.96 1.17 -26.18
C ASN A 84 17.40 1.28 -24.76
N THR A 85 17.51 2.46 -24.13
CA THR A 85 16.94 2.69 -22.79
C THR A 85 15.42 2.57 -22.81
N TYR A 86 14.78 3.13 -23.84
CA TYR A 86 13.35 2.99 -24.08
C TYR A 86 12.94 1.53 -24.29
N THR A 87 13.66 0.78 -25.14
CA THR A 87 13.39 -0.64 -25.38
C THR A 87 13.50 -1.47 -24.10
N GLU A 88 14.52 -1.21 -23.27
CA GLU A 88 14.68 -1.89 -21.97
C GLU A 88 13.48 -1.67 -21.05
N PHE A 89 13.02 -0.41 -20.90
CA PHE A 89 11.84 -0.15 -20.08
C PHE A 89 10.55 -0.67 -20.71
N PHE A 90 10.47 -0.67 -22.05
CA PHE A 90 9.32 -1.22 -22.77
C PHE A 90 9.18 -2.71 -22.50
N THR A 91 10.24 -3.50 -22.67
CA THR A 91 10.21 -4.96 -22.43
C THR A 91 9.91 -5.31 -20.97
N HIS A 92 10.31 -4.46 -20.02
CA HIS A 92 10.12 -4.70 -18.59
C HIS A 92 8.88 -4.04 -17.96
N ALA A 93 8.13 -3.22 -18.69
CA ALA A 93 7.00 -2.47 -18.14
C ALA A 93 5.94 -3.35 -17.44
N HIS A 94 5.58 -4.49 -18.04
CA HIS A 94 4.65 -5.44 -17.41
C HIS A 94 5.21 -6.05 -16.12
N SER A 95 6.49 -6.47 -16.12
CA SER A 95 7.14 -7.03 -14.94
C SER A 95 7.22 -6.00 -13.81
N ILE A 96 7.54 -4.75 -14.12
CA ILE A 96 7.54 -3.64 -13.16
C ILE A 96 6.13 -3.45 -12.57
N CYS A 97 5.10 -3.44 -13.42
CA CYS A 97 3.72 -3.30 -12.98
C CYS A 97 3.30 -4.43 -12.02
N HIS A 98 3.54 -5.68 -12.39
CA HIS A 98 3.20 -6.83 -11.55
C HIS A 98 3.97 -6.84 -10.23
N TYR A 99 5.24 -6.45 -10.23
CA TYR A 99 6.02 -6.28 -9.00
C TYR A 99 5.38 -5.24 -8.07
N LEU A 100 5.02 -4.05 -8.58
CA LEU A 100 4.40 -3.00 -7.78
C LEU A 100 3.02 -3.40 -7.24
N GLN A 101 2.21 -4.10 -8.04
CA GLN A 101 0.93 -4.63 -7.57
C GLN A 101 1.13 -5.69 -6.47
N SER A 102 2.13 -6.56 -6.61
CA SER A 102 2.48 -7.55 -5.59
C SER A 102 2.89 -6.88 -4.27
N GLU A 103 3.78 -5.89 -4.32
CA GLU A 103 4.21 -5.14 -3.12
C GLU A 103 3.02 -4.48 -2.40
N GLN A 104 2.11 -3.85 -3.15
CA GLN A 104 0.90 -3.27 -2.55
C GLN A 104 -0.02 -4.33 -1.95
N TRP A 105 -0.18 -5.46 -2.63
CA TRP A 105 -1.00 -6.55 -2.13
C TRP A 105 -0.44 -7.13 -0.84
N GLN A 106 0.88 -7.32 -0.76
CA GLN A 106 1.56 -7.79 0.46
C GLN A 106 1.31 -6.83 1.62
N LEU A 107 1.59 -5.53 1.44
CA LEU A 107 1.39 -4.52 2.49
C LEU A 107 -0.07 -4.47 2.99
N ARG A 108 -1.05 -4.52 2.07
CA ARG A 108 -2.47 -4.53 2.43
C ARG A 108 -2.87 -5.82 3.15
N SER A 109 -2.31 -6.96 2.73
CA SER A 109 -2.58 -8.26 3.33
C SER A 109 -2.02 -8.33 4.75
N GLU A 110 -0.78 -7.89 4.96
CA GLU A 110 -0.17 -7.79 6.30
C GLU A 110 -1.01 -6.93 7.25
N ASN A 111 -1.43 -5.75 6.81
CA ASN A 111 -2.28 -4.87 7.63
C ASN A 111 -3.64 -5.52 7.95
N THR A 112 -4.24 -6.20 6.97
CA THR A 112 -5.53 -6.87 7.15
C THR A 112 -5.41 -8.04 8.13
N ILE A 113 -4.35 -8.85 8.00
CA ILE A 113 -4.07 -9.96 8.90
C ILE A 113 -3.85 -9.44 10.32
N HIS A 114 -3.05 -8.38 10.49
CA HIS A 114 -2.82 -7.76 11.80
C HIS A 114 -4.14 -7.36 12.47
N ARG A 115 -4.98 -6.59 11.76
CA ARG A 115 -6.28 -6.14 12.27
C ARG A 115 -7.22 -7.30 12.56
N LEU A 116 -7.20 -8.34 11.74
CA LEU A 116 -7.99 -9.55 11.95
C LEU A 116 -7.53 -10.27 13.23
N THR A 117 -6.23 -10.45 13.41
CA THR A 117 -5.66 -11.07 14.62
C THR A 117 -6.05 -10.30 15.88
N GLU A 118 -5.90 -8.97 15.88
CA GLU A 118 -6.30 -8.12 17.01
C GLU A 118 -7.80 -8.21 17.32
N SER A 119 -8.65 -8.14 16.28
CA SER A 119 -10.10 -8.24 16.43
C SER A 119 -10.52 -9.61 16.96
N SER A 120 -9.94 -10.69 16.42
CA SER A 120 -10.20 -12.06 16.88
C SER A 120 -9.77 -12.28 18.33
N ALA A 121 -8.62 -11.72 18.75
CA ALA A 121 -8.18 -11.77 20.13
C ALA A 121 -9.17 -11.04 21.06
N GLY A 122 -9.63 -9.84 20.68
CA GLY A 122 -10.62 -9.09 21.45
C GLY A 122 -11.96 -9.82 21.58
N VAL A 123 -12.45 -10.44 20.50
CA VAL A 123 -13.66 -11.27 20.54
C VAL A 123 -13.49 -12.47 21.47
N ALA A 124 -12.34 -13.15 21.43
CA ALA A 124 -12.06 -14.28 22.31
C ALA A 124 -12.04 -13.88 23.80
N GLU A 125 -11.42 -12.74 24.14
CA GLU A 125 -11.44 -12.18 25.49
C GLU A 125 -12.85 -11.83 25.95
N GLN A 126 -13.65 -11.22 25.08
CA GLN A 126 -15.02 -10.83 25.40
C GLN A 126 -15.93 -12.06 25.57
N LEU A 127 -15.73 -13.11 24.78
CA LEU A 127 -16.42 -14.39 24.94
C LEU A 127 -16.05 -15.05 26.27
N ALA A 128 -14.76 -15.08 26.63
CA ALA A 128 -14.30 -15.61 27.91
C ALA A 128 -14.87 -14.81 29.10
N SER A 129 -14.99 -13.49 28.97
CA SER A 129 -15.64 -12.66 29.99
C SER A 129 -17.13 -12.92 30.09
N THR A 130 -17.81 -13.11 28.96
CA THR A 130 -19.24 -13.41 28.92
C THR A 130 -19.53 -14.77 29.53
N GLN A 131 -18.70 -15.77 29.25
CA GLN A 131 -18.75 -17.10 29.87
C GLN A 131 -18.69 -17.00 31.41
N ARG A 132 -17.71 -16.27 31.95
CA ARG A 132 -17.59 -16.07 33.41
C ARG A 132 -18.82 -15.37 34.00
N MET A 133 -19.30 -14.30 33.38
CA MET A 133 -20.51 -13.62 33.84
C MET A 133 -21.75 -14.53 33.81
N ALA A 134 -21.85 -15.42 32.82
CA ALA A 134 -22.94 -16.39 32.74
C ALA A 134 -22.84 -17.44 33.86
N GLU A 135 -21.64 -17.93 34.17
CA GLU A 135 -21.38 -18.83 35.30
C GLU A 135 -21.76 -18.17 36.64
N ASP A 136 -21.28 -16.96 36.90
CA ASP A 136 -21.61 -16.18 38.10
C ASP A 136 -23.13 -15.95 38.25
N LEU A 137 -23.83 -15.67 37.14
CA LEU A 137 -25.28 -15.48 37.13
C LEU A 137 -26.03 -16.76 37.51
N VAL A 138 -25.60 -17.92 37.00
CA VAL A 138 -26.19 -19.22 37.32
C VAL A 138 -26.01 -19.55 38.81
N GLU A 139 -24.84 -19.26 39.37
CA GLU A 139 -24.58 -19.44 40.80
C GLU A 139 -25.48 -18.53 41.66
N ALA A 140 -25.56 -17.25 41.30
CA ALA A 140 -26.39 -16.28 42.01
C ALA A 140 -27.88 -16.65 41.98
N GLN A 141 -28.40 -17.10 40.83
CA GLN A 141 -29.78 -17.59 40.71
C GLN A 141 -30.03 -18.82 41.57
N SER A 142 -29.10 -19.78 41.58
CA SER A 142 -29.21 -20.99 42.41
C SER A 142 -29.26 -20.64 43.90
N ALA A 143 -28.42 -19.72 44.37
CA ALA A 143 -28.43 -19.24 45.75
C ALA A 143 -29.74 -18.52 46.10
N ALA A 144 -30.25 -17.67 45.20
CA ALA A 144 -31.50 -16.95 45.39
C ALA A 144 -32.70 -17.91 45.50
N LEU A 145 -32.77 -18.93 44.64
CA LEU A 145 -33.83 -19.95 44.69
C LEU A 145 -33.81 -20.72 46.01
N LYS A 146 -32.63 -21.13 46.49
CA LYS A 146 -32.49 -21.83 47.77
C LYS A 146 -32.95 -20.98 48.96
N SER A 147 -32.67 -19.67 48.90
CA SER A 147 -33.16 -18.71 49.90
C SER A 147 -34.69 -18.60 49.87
N GLN A 148 -35.29 -18.47 48.68
CA GLN A 148 -36.75 -18.44 48.52
C GLN A 148 -37.43 -19.71 49.04
N GLU A 149 -36.88 -20.88 48.77
CA GLU A 149 -37.41 -22.17 49.26
C GLU A 149 -37.37 -22.24 50.79
N THR A 150 -36.31 -21.72 51.41
CA THR A 150 -36.16 -21.68 52.87
C THR A 150 -37.20 -20.76 53.51
N ILE A 151 -37.46 -19.60 52.90
CA ILE A 151 -38.50 -18.66 53.35
C ILE A 151 -39.88 -19.31 53.26
N LEU A 152 -40.20 -19.99 52.16
CA LEU A 152 -41.49 -20.66 51.97
C LEU A 152 -41.74 -21.82 52.95
N ARG A 153 -40.68 -22.52 53.40
CA ARG A 153 -40.83 -23.61 54.40
C ARG A 153 -40.97 -23.11 55.84
N ASN A 154 -40.43 -21.92 56.14
CA ASN A 154 -40.39 -21.38 57.50
C ASN A 154 -41.38 -20.23 57.74
N GLY A 155 -42.07 -19.78 56.69
CA GLY A 155 -43.11 -18.74 56.73
C GLY A 155 -44.52 -19.29 56.88
#